data_AF-A0A4U3M0T9-F1
#
_entry.id   AF-A0A4U3M0T9-F1
#
_cell.length_a   1.000
_cell.length_b   1.000
_cell.length_c   1.000
_cell.angle_alpha   90.00
_cell.angle_beta   90.00
_cell.angle_gamma   90.00
#
_symmetry.space_group_name_H-M   'P 1'
#
loop_
_entity.id
_entity.type
_entity.pdbx_description
1 polymer ?
#
loop_
_entity_poly.entity_id
_entity_poly.type
_entity_poly.pdbx_seq_one_letter_code
_entity_poly.pdbx_strand_id
1 'polypeptide(L)'
;MVKTVTFNIHHGAGVDKYFDARSNWVDQPAWLAARLKMNYVFAANLDWDPLETLIDVDGRPCAPEATVLVGDFNALPTSAEVKTLTTHLTDAWPEKGFGLGLTSPVPLPTKRIDYQLHSAQLATTAVSVPVSFASDHLPVAATYSLS
;
A
#
# COMPACT_ATOMS: atom_id res chain seq x y z
N MET A 1 -15.25 -6.25 -3.86
CA MET A 1 -14.49 -5.12 -4.43
C MET A 1 -13.63 -4.59 -3.30
N VAL A 2 -12.32 -4.36 -3.51
CA VAL A 2 -11.47 -3.65 -2.52
C VAL A 2 -12.17 -2.33 -2.25
N LYS A 3 -12.43 -2.02 -0.98
CA LYS A 3 -13.21 -0.84 -0.60
C LYS A 3 -12.32 0.35 -0.31
N THR A 4 -11.08 0.14 0.16
CA THR A 4 -10.20 1.23 0.60
C THR A 4 -8.75 0.98 0.17
N VAL A 5 -8.09 2.00 -0.42
CA VAL A 5 -6.63 2.01 -0.64
C VAL A 5 -6.01 3.15 0.16
N THR A 6 -5.08 2.82 1.05
CA THR A 6 -4.33 3.80 1.83
C THR A 6 -2.95 4.01 1.21
N PHE A 7 -2.56 5.25 0.96
CA PHE A 7 -1.24 5.59 0.44
C PHE A 7 -0.40 6.20 1.55
N ASN A 8 0.77 5.60 1.81
CA ASN A 8 1.77 6.12 2.73
C ASN A 8 3.03 6.51 1.96
N ILE A 9 3.52 7.73 2.16
CA ILE A 9 4.81 8.18 1.63
C ILE A 9 5.56 8.86 2.75
N HIS A 10 6.73 8.32 3.07
CA HIS A 10 7.73 9.07 3.80
C HIS A 10 8.64 9.81 2.79
N HIS A 11 8.55 11.14 2.78
CA HIS A 11 9.45 12.11 2.11
C HIS A 11 10.21 11.65 0.84
N GLY A 12 9.75 12.10 -0.34
CA GLY A 12 10.61 12.31 -1.52
C GLY A 12 10.23 11.59 -2.81
N ALA A 13 9.49 10.47 -2.75
CA ALA A 13 9.18 9.65 -3.92
C ALA A 13 7.68 9.36 -4.09
N GLY A 14 7.03 10.07 -5.02
CA GLY A 14 6.28 9.39 -6.09
C GLY A 14 4.75 9.17 -6.05
N VAL A 15 3.98 9.47 -4.99
CA VAL A 15 2.50 9.29 -5.00
C VAL A 15 1.78 10.38 -4.18
N ASP A 16 1.56 11.53 -4.79
CA ASP A 16 1.51 12.80 -4.05
C ASP A 16 0.11 13.26 -3.51
N LYS A 17 0.10 13.98 -2.36
CA LYS A 17 -0.97 14.90 -1.88
C LYS A 17 -0.57 16.40 -1.89
N TYR A 18 0.61 16.77 -2.42
CA TYR A 18 1.11 18.04 -3.00
C TYR A 18 2.57 18.40 -2.58
N PHE A 19 3.57 17.57 -2.90
CA PHE A 19 4.98 17.69 -2.49
C PHE A 19 5.93 18.22 -3.59
N ASP A 20 5.61 18.20 -4.90
CA ASP A 20 6.48 18.76 -5.97
C ASP A 20 5.75 18.97 -7.34
N ALA A 21 6.27 19.84 -8.20
CA ALA A 21 5.85 20.07 -9.59
C ALA A 21 5.91 18.80 -10.47
N ARG A 22 6.67 17.77 -10.08
CA ARG A 22 6.74 16.46 -10.75
C ARG A 22 5.38 15.73 -10.80
N SER A 23 4.49 15.98 -9.85
CA SER A 23 3.13 15.38 -9.83
C SER A 23 2.10 16.19 -10.64
N ASN A 24 2.51 17.34 -11.18
CA ASN A 24 1.61 18.36 -11.72
C ASN A 24 0.51 18.78 -10.73
N TRP A 25 0.78 18.68 -9.43
CA TRP A 25 -0.19 18.98 -8.36
C TRP A 25 -1.49 18.16 -8.51
N VAL A 26 -1.36 16.89 -8.88
CA VAL A 26 -2.50 15.96 -8.96
C VAL A 26 -2.54 15.11 -7.71
N ASP A 27 -3.69 15.05 -7.04
CA ASP A 27 -4.00 14.03 -6.03
C ASP A 27 -4.17 12.68 -6.75
N GLN A 28 -3.05 12.04 -7.05
CA GLN A 28 -2.99 10.77 -7.78
C GLN A 28 -3.70 9.62 -7.02
N PRO A 29 -3.59 9.54 -5.67
CA PRO A 29 -4.44 8.67 -4.86
C PRO A 29 -5.93 8.86 -5.13
N ALA A 30 -6.43 10.10 -5.10
CA ALA A 30 -7.84 10.40 -5.36
C ALA A 30 -8.26 10.03 -6.79
N TRP A 31 -7.42 10.38 -7.76
CA TRP A 31 -7.67 10.06 -9.17
C TRP A 31 -7.80 8.55 -9.39
N LEU A 32 -6.89 7.77 -8.82
CA LEU A 32 -6.89 6.32 -8.95
C LEU A 32 -8.09 5.71 -8.22
N ALA A 33 -8.38 6.16 -7.00
CA ALA A 33 -9.50 5.70 -6.21
C ALA A 33 -10.85 5.94 -6.92
N ALA A 34 -11.04 7.14 -7.51
CA ALA A 34 -12.22 7.46 -8.31
C ALA A 34 -12.36 6.52 -9.52
N ARG A 35 -11.25 6.21 -10.20
CA ARG A 35 -11.26 5.31 -11.35
C ARG A 35 -11.58 3.86 -10.98
N LEU A 36 -11.13 3.44 -9.80
CA LEU A 36 -11.31 2.09 -9.27
C LEU A 36 -12.60 1.93 -8.43
N LYS A 37 -13.34 3.01 -8.20
CA LYS A 37 -14.51 3.06 -7.28
C LYS A 37 -14.15 2.62 -5.86
N MET A 38 -12.99 3.06 -5.38
CA MET A 38 -12.49 2.79 -4.03
C MET A 38 -12.54 4.05 -3.18
N ASN A 39 -12.72 3.88 -1.87
CA ASN A 39 -12.36 4.90 -0.90
C ASN A 39 -10.83 5.03 -0.87
N TYR A 40 -10.31 6.21 -0.55
CA TYR A 40 -8.89 6.38 -0.29
C TYR A 40 -8.66 7.17 0.98
N VAL A 41 -7.57 6.83 1.65
CA VAL A 41 -7.03 7.61 2.76
C VAL A 41 -5.58 7.93 2.43
N PHE A 42 -5.22 9.21 2.51
CA PHE A 42 -3.84 9.65 2.43
C PHE A 42 -3.41 10.12 3.80
N ALA A 43 -2.44 9.44 4.39
CA ALA A 43 -1.95 9.69 5.74
C ALA A 43 -0.42 9.57 5.77
N ALA A 44 0.25 10.59 6.32
CA ALA A 44 1.60 10.39 6.85
C ALA A 44 1.43 9.66 8.19
N ASN A 45 2.06 8.48 8.35
CA ASN A 45 2.09 7.65 9.56
C ASN A 45 1.13 8.13 10.68
N LEU A 46 -0.16 7.83 10.54
CA LEU A 46 -1.14 8.13 11.57
C LEU A 46 -1.26 6.90 12.46
N ASP A 47 -0.97 7.09 13.75
CA ASP A 47 -1.24 6.16 14.85
C ASP A 47 -2.76 6.02 15.04
N TRP A 48 -3.46 5.47 14.04
CA TRP A 48 -4.86 5.12 14.22
C TRP A 48 -4.94 3.81 14.97
N ASP A 49 -5.79 3.80 16.00
CA ASP A 49 -6.23 2.57 16.62
C ASP A 49 -6.70 1.60 15.52
N PRO A 50 -6.42 0.28 15.66
CA PRO A 50 -6.83 -0.71 14.69
C PRO A 50 -8.32 -0.52 14.41
N LEU A 51 -8.69 -0.52 13.12
CA LEU A 51 -10.06 -0.35 12.62
C LEU A 51 -11.03 -0.94 13.64
N GLU A 52 -11.71 -0.06 14.39
CA GLU A 52 -12.68 -0.54 15.35
C GLU A 52 -13.69 -1.42 14.60
N THR A 53 -14.23 -2.40 15.32
CA THR A 53 -15.30 -3.22 14.76
C THR A 53 -16.46 -2.29 14.45
N LEU A 54 -16.60 -1.88 13.19
CA LEU A 54 -17.71 -1.06 12.76
C LEU A 54 -18.98 -1.84 13.10
N ILE A 55 -19.92 -1.22 13.79
CA ILE A 55 -21.19 -1.83 14.17
C ILE A 55 -22.27 -1.26 13.25
N ASP A 56 -23.09 -2.13 12.64
CA ASP A 56 -24.22 -1.67 11.83
C ASP A 56 -25.37 -1.12 12.70
N VAL A 57 -26.41 -0.59 12.06
CA VAL A 57 -27.58 -0.02 12.73
C VAL A 57 -28.33 -1.05 13.61
N ASP A 58 -28.06 -2.34 13.41
CA ASP A 58 -28.66 -3.46 14.15
C ASP A 58 -27.74 -3.98 15.26
N GLY A 59 -26.61 -3.33 15.53
CA GLY A 59 -25.69 -3.74 16.58
C GLY A 59 -24.76 -4.90 16.19
N ARG A 60 -24.67 -5.26 14.90
CA ARG A 60 -23.84 -6.37 14.43
C ARG A 60 -22.46 -5.87 14.00
N PRO A 61 -21.40 -6.67 14.21
CA PRO A 61 -20.12 -6.42 13.58
C PRO A 61 -20.27 -6.35 12.06
N CYS A 62 -20.05 -5.19 11.48
CA CYS A 62 -19.78 -5.06 10.05
C CYS A 62 -18.54 -5.90 9.75
N ALA A 63 -18.59 -6.65 8.65
CA ALA A 63 -17.39 -7.30 8.13
C ALA A 63 -16.30 -6.25 7.93
N PRO A 64 -15.05 -6.50 8.39
CA PRO A 64 -13.97 -5.52 8.22
C PRO A 64 -13.80 -5.21 6.72
N GLU A 65 -13.55 -3.95 6.40
CA GLU A 65 -13.45 -3.54 5.00
C GLU A 65 -12.22 -4.15 4.32
N ALA A 66 -12.42 -4.64 3.09
CA ALA A 66 -11.32 -5.06 2.22
C ALA A 66 -10.42 -3.86 1.91
N THR A 67 -9.22 -3.86 2.49
CA THR A 67 -8.30 -2.71 2.51
C THR A 67 -6.94 -3.10 1.98
N VAL A 68 -6.32 -2.23 1.18
CA VAL A 68 -4.91 -2.33 0.79
C VAL A 68 -4.17 -1.08 1.26
N LEU A 69 -3.08 -1.25 2.00
CA LEU A 69 -2.15 -0.19 2.36
C LEU A 69 -0.92 -0.29 1.44
N VAL A 70 -0.63 0.77 0.69
CA VAL A 70 0.45 0.80 -0.29
C VAL A 70 1.38 1.99 -0.07
N GLY A 71 2.63 1.85 -0.50
CA GLY A 71 3.54 2.99 -0.68
C GLY A 71 4.97 2.77 -0.18
N ASP A 72 5.74 3.85 -0.20
CA ASP A 72 7.13 3.89 0.26
C ASP A 72 7.17 4.13 1.77
N PHE A 73 7.55 3.09 2.51
CA PHE A 73 7.63 3.13 3.97
C PHE A 73 8.99 3.61 4.45
N ASN A 74 9.98 3.75 3.56
CA ASN A 74 11.38 4.03 3.90
C ASN A 74 11.99 3.05 4.94
N ALA A 75 11.41 1.86 5.04
CA ALA A 75 11.69 0.89 6.09
C ALA A 75 11.94 -0.50 5.50
N LEU A 76 12.92 -1.22 6.05
CA LEU A 76 13.21 -2.60 5.63
C LEU A 76 12.18 -3.57 6.22
N PRO A 77 12.01 -4.78 5.64
CA PRO A 77 11.06 -5.77 6.16
C PRO A 77 11.34 -6.20 7.61
N THR A 78 12.57 -5.98 8.08
CA THR A 78 13.03 -6.32 9.43
C THR A 78 12.83 -5.20 10.45
N SER A 79 12.50 -3.99 10.00
CA SER A 79 12.26 -2.82 10.86
C SER A 79 11.05 -3.03 11.77
N ALA A 80 11.02 -2.31 12.90
CA ALA A 80 9.98 -2.47 13.91
C ALA A 80 8.61 -2.05 13.37
N GLU A 81 8.54 -0.92 12.66
CA GLU A 81 7.34 -0.37 12.05
C GLU A 81 6.71 -1.32 11.03
N VAL A 82 7.51 -1.96 10.17
CA VAL A 82 7.00 -2.96 9.21
C VAL A 82 6.50 -4.19 9.94
N LYS A 83 7.25 -4.68 10.94
CA LYS A 83 6.82 -5.82 11.76
C LYS A 83 5.48 -5.55 12.44
N THR A 84 5.30 -4.37 13.04
CA THR A 84 4.05 -3.94 13.67
C THR A 84 2.91 -3.88 12.66
N LEU A 85 3.10 -3.28 11.48
CA LEU A 85 2.05 -3.27 10.46
C LEU A 85 1.67 -4.70 10.01
N THR A 86 2.67 -5.58 9.88
CA THR A 86 2.46 -6.97 9.48
C THR A 86 1.88 -7.89 10.56
N THR A 87 1.62 -7.38 11.78
CA THR A 87 0.78 -8.11 12.75
C THR A 87 -0.71 -7.98 12.45
N HIS A 88 -1.10 -6.97 11.64
CA HIS A 88 -2.50 -6.67 11.33
C HIS A 88 -2.83 -6.79 9.84
N LEU A 89 -1.85 -6.58 8.96
CA LEU A 89 -2.00 -6.67 7.51
C LEU A 89 -1.03 -7.71 6.94
N THR A 90 -1.43 -8.36 5.86
CA THR A 90 -0.60 -9.32 5.15
C THR A 90 0.22 -8.61 4.08
N ASP A 91 1.53 -8.83 4.05
CA ASP A 91 2.40 -8.36 2.97
C ASP A 91 2.22 -9.23 1.72
N ALA A 92 1.88 -8.61 0.58
CA ALA A 92 1.70 -9.32 -0.68
C ALA A 92 2.99 -9.97 -1.20
N TRP A 93 4.16 -9.39 -0.89
CA TRP A 93 5.42 -9.85 -1.47
C TRP A 93 5.80 -11.27 -1.05
N PRO A 94 5.81 -11.63 0.25
CA PRO A 94 6.06 -13.01 0.67
C PRO A 94 5.03 -14.03 0.17
N GLU A 95 3.79 -13.63 -0.14
CA GLU A 95 2.75 -14.57 -0.57
C GLU A 95 2.96 -15.10 -2.00
N LYS A 96 3.36 -14.22 -2.93
CA LYS A 96 3.40 -14.52 -4.38
C LYS A 96 4.60 -13.92 -5.13
N GLY A 97 5.46 -13.15 -4.47
CA GLY A 97 6.59 -12.49 -5.10
C GLY A 97 7.74 -13.45 -5.41
N PHE A 98 8.62 -13.03 -6.33
CA PHE A 98 9.80 -13.79 -6.71
C PHE A 98 11.10 -13.03 -6.37
N GLY A 99 12.00 -13.67 -5.62
CA GLY A 99 13.27 -13.09 -5.21
C GLY A 99 13.11 -12.01 -4.12
N LEU A 100 14.10 -11.11 -4.05
CA LEU A 100 14.23 -10.16 -2.95
C LEU A 100 13.25 -8.97 -2.99
N GLY A 101 12.61 -8.71 -4.14
CA GLY A 101 11.64 -7.61 -4.28
C GLY A 101 12.24 -6.23 -4.07
N LEU A 102 13.48 -6.03 -4.49
CA LEU A 102 14.17 -4.76 -4.30
C LEU A 102 13.58 -3.70 -5.23
N THR A 103 13.28 -2.54 -4.66
CA THR A 103 12.59 -1.44 -5.33
C THR A 103 13.43 -0.18 -5.42
N SER A 104 14.38 0.03 -4.50
CA SER A 104 15.16 1.28 -4.44
C SER A 104 16.63 1.06 -4.05
N PRO A 105 17.57 1.91 -4.50
CA PRO A 105 17.40 2.91 -5.56
C PRO A 105 17.58 2.30 -6.96
N VAL A 106 16.89 2.83 -7.96
CA VAL A 106 17.12 2.55 -9.38
C VAL A 106 18.38 3.31 -9.85
N PRO A 107 19.25 2.73 -10.72
CA PRO A 107 19.07 1.51 -11.52
C PRO A 107 19.55 0.21 -10.88
N LEU A 108 20.11 0.24 -9.66
CA LEU A 108 20.62 -0.95 -8.96
C LEU A 108 19.92 -1.09 -7.60
N PRO A 109 18.69 -1.62 -7.56
CA PRO A 109 17.92 -1.73 -6.33
C PRO A 109 18.64 -2.61 -5.31
N THR A 110 18.75 -2.11 -4.08
CA THR A 110 19.38 -2.80 -2.95
C THR A 110 18.46 -2.95 -1.74
N LYS A 111 17.30 -2.27 -1.75
CA LYS A 111 16.34 -2.25 -0.64
C LYS A 111 14.93 -2.54 -1.15
N ARG A 112 14.14 -3.24 -0.34
CA ARG A 112 12.68 -3.32 -0.48
C ARG A 112 12.07 -2.38 0.56
N ILE A 113 11.59 -1.23 0.10
CA ILE A 113 10.98 -0.20 0.95
C ILE A 113 9.59 0.22 0.47
N ASP A 114 9.15 -0.29 -0.67
CA ASP A 114 7.81 -0.11 -1.21
C ASP A 114 6.98 -1.37 -0.96
N TYR A 115 5.78 -1.19 -0.42
CA TYR A 115 4.93 -2.28 0.06
C TYR A 115 3.53 -2.22 -0.55
N GLN A 116 2.90 -3.39 -0.69
CA GLN A 116 1.45 -3.52 -0.75
C GLN A 116 1.02 -4.51 0.34
N LEU A 117 0.44 -3.99 1.42
CA LEU A 117 -0.12 -4.76 2.53
C LEU A 117 -1.64 -4.82 2.37
N HIS A 118 -2.29 -5.89 2.78
CA HIS A 118 -3.74 -6.03 2.64
C HIS A 118 -4.41 -6.67 3.86
N SER A 119 -5.71 -6.40 4.02
CA SER A 119 -6.53 -7.01 5.06
C SER A 119 -6.89 -8.47 4.72
N ALA A 120 -7.40 -9.20 5.72
CA ALA A 120 -7.72 -10.63 5.60
C ALA A 120 -8.85 -10.97 4.60
N GLN A 121 -9.63 -9.97 4.17
CA GLN A 121 -10.66 -10.14 3.13
C GLN A 121 -10.08 -10.27 1.72
N LEU A 122 -8.78 -10.04 1.56
CA LEU A 122 -8.07 -10.10 0.30
C LEU A 122 -7.03 -11.21 0.34
N ALA A 123 -6.81 -11.84 -0.82
CA ALA A 123 -5.71 -12.77 -1.02
C ALA A 123 -4.88 -12.32 -2.23
N THR A 124 -3.55 -12.30 -2.10
CA THR A 124 -2.67 -11.98 -3.23
C THR A 124 -2.70 -13.13 -4.24
N THR A 125 -3.02 -12.78 -5.49
CA THR A 125 -3.03 -13.73 -6.62
C THR A 125 -1.77 -13.61 -7.47
N ALA A 126 -1.20 -12.40 -7.57
CA ALA A 126 0.07 -12.14 -8.23
C ALA A 126 0.71 -10.88 -7.65
N VAL A 127 2.04 -10.81 -7.60
CA VAL A 127 2.80 -9.60 -7.31
C VAL A 127 4.12 -9.60 -8.07
N SER A 128 4.56 -8.43 -8.54
CA SER A 128 5.81 -8.26 -9.28
C SER A 128 6.41 -6.88 -9.07
N VAL A 129 7.72 -6.77 -9.32
CA VAL A 129 8.44 -5.49 -9.43
C VAL A 129 8.90 -5.36 -10.88
N PRO A 130 8.11 -4.74 -11.77
CA PRO A 130 8.52 -4.56 -13.16
C PRO A 130 9.66 -3.54 -13.27
N VAL A 131 10.64 -3.84 -14.11
CA VAL A 131 11.78 -2.94 -14.36
C VAL A 131 11.30 -1.70 -15.11
N SER A 132 11.60 -0.53 -14.56
CA SER A 132 11.29 0.77 -15.13
C SER A 132 12.36 1.78 -14.68
N PHE A 133 12.64 2.76 -15.53
CA PHE A 133 13.52 3.90 -15.19
C PHE A 133 12.73 5.21 -15.07
N ALA A 134 11.41 5.12 -14.88
CA ALA A 134 10.52 6.28 -14.77
C ALA A 134 10.62 6.99 -13.40
N SER A 135 11.25 6.35 -12.41
CA SER A 135 11.43 6.85 -11.05
C SER A 135 12.76 6.33 -10.48
N ASP A 136 13.20 6.90 -9.36
CA ASP A 136 14.28 6.36 -8.53
C ASP A 136 13.86 5.10 -7.75
N HIS A 137 12.58 4.75 -7.79
CA HIS A 137 12.01 3.50 -7.29
C HIS A 137 11.41 2.66 -8.42
N LEU A 138 11.48 1.33 -8.30
CA LEU A 138 10.69 0.40 -9.11
C LEU A 138 9.28 0.28 -8.52
N PRO A 139 8.24 0.24 -9.35
CA PRO A 139 6.87 0.03 -8.88
C PRO A 139 6.69 -1.38 -8.30
N VAL A 140 5.81 -1.51 -7.32
CA VAL A 140 5.26 -2.81 -6.89
C VAL A 140 3.86 -2.93 -7.47
N ALA A 141 3.59 -3.99 -8.23
CA ALA A 141 2.28 -4.25 -8.83
C ALA A 141 1.72 -5.58 -8.32
N ALA A 142 0.53 -5.56 -7.71
CA ALA A 142 -0.15 -6.75 -7.21
C ALA A 142 -1.60 -6.87 -7.71
N THR A 143 -2.11 -8.10 -7.73
CA THR A 143 -3.51 -8.43 -8.03
C THR A 143 -4.09 -9.22 -6.87
N TYR A 144 -5.33 -8.90 -6.50
CA TYR A 144 -6.03 -9.50 -5.36
C TYR A 144 -7.36 -10.14 -5.78
N SER A 145 -7.72 -11.23 -5.12
CA SER A 145 -9.09 -11.72 -5.08
C SER A 145 -9.77 -11.29 -3.77
N LEU A 146 -11.07 -11.01 -3.83
CA LEU A 146 -11.88 -10.86 -2.63
C LEU A 146 -12.36 -12.24 -2.18
N SER A 147 -12.15 -12.55 -0.91
CA SER A 147 -12.68 -13.75 -0.26
C SER A 147 -14.16 -13.61 0.11
#